data_AF-A0AAW6WDP7-F1
#
_entry.id   AF-A0AAW6WDP7-F1
#
_cell.length_a   1.000
_cell.length_b   1.000
_cell.length_c   1.000
_cell.angle_alpha   90.00
_cell.angle_beta   90.00
_cell.angle_gamma   90.00
#
_symmetry.space_group_name_H-M   'P 1'
#
loop_
_entity.id
_entity.type
_entity.pdbx_description
1 polymer ?
#
loop_
_entity_poly.entity_id
_entity_poly.type
_entity_poly.pdbx_seq_one_letter_code
_entity_poly.pdbx_strand_id
1 'polypeptide(L)' 'MTIGEKLRKLRGNKTQTKLAKELGILPSAYSNYENDYRVPNDEVKKKIAAHYQKTVDEIFF' A
#
# COMPACT_ATOMS: atom_id res chain seq x y z
N MET A 1 -1.37 -7.16 13.67
CA MET A 1 -1.90 -6.63 12.41
C MET A 1 -0.78 -6.71 11.39
N THR A 2 -0.99 -7.38 10.26
CA THR A 2 0.01 -7.49 9.21
C THR A 2 0.14 -6.19 8.41
N ILE A 3 1.17 -6.07 7.58
CA ILE A 3 1.31 -4.93 6.65
C ILE A 3 0.13 -4.93 5.68
N GLY A 4 -0.26 -6.09 5.16
CA GLY A 4 -1.40 -6.21 4.26
C GLY A 4 -2.72 -5.74 4.89
N GLU A 5 -2.97 -6.09 6.14
CA GLU A 5 -4.12 -5.60 6.90
C GLU A 5 -4.09 -4.07 7.11
N LYS A 6 -2.91 -3.49 7.43
CA LYS A 6 -2.75 -2.03 7.54
C LYS A 6 -3.06 -1.35 6.20
N LEU A 7 -2.52 -1.86 5.10
CA LEU A 7 -2.75 -1.32 3.75
C LEU A 7 -4.23 -1.43 3.33
N ARG A 8 -4.89 -2.54 3.65
CA ARG A 8 -6.33 -2.74 3.40
C ARG A 8 -7.18 -1.73 4.17
N LYS A 9 -6.82 -1.44 5.44
CA LYS A 9 -7.48 -0.40 6.23
C LYS A 9 -7.26 1.00 5.65
N LEU A 10 -6.04 1.34 5.26
CA LEU A 10 -5.72 2.63 4.63
C LEU A 10 -6.42 2.81 3.28
N ARG A 11 -6.58 1.73 2.49
CA ARG A 11 -7.34 1.79 1.23
C ARG A 11 -8.81 2.16 1.44
N GLY A 12 -9.41 1.71 2.55
CA GLY A 12 -10.81 1.92 2.85
C GLY A 12 -11.70 1.38 1.72
N ASN A 13 -12.61 2.24 1.23
CA ASN A 13 -13.60 1.86 0.22
C ASN A 13 -13.09 1.92 -1.23
N LYS A 14 -11.85 2.39 -1.47
CA LYS A 14 -11.28 2.39 -2.82
C LYS A 14 -11.04 0.95 -3.28
N THR A 15 -11.15 0.65 -4.57
CA THR A 15 -10.72 -0.65 -5.10
C THR A 15 -9.19 -0.74 -5.15
N GLN A 16 -8.63 -1.94 -5.07
CA GLN A 16 -7.17 -2.15 -5.21
C GLN A 16 -6.65 -1.58 -6.53
N THR A 17 -7.39 -1.77 -7.63
CA THR A 17 -7.06 -1.23 -8.94
C THR A 17 -7.03 0.30 -8.95
N LYS A 18 -8.00 0.97 -8.32
CA LYS A 18 -8.04 2.43 -8.27
C LYS A 18 -6.83 2.97 -7.50
N LEU A 19 -6.54 2.42 -6.32
CA LEU A 19 -5.42 2.87 -5.51
C LEU A 19 -4.07 2.57 -6.17
N ALA A 20 -3.92 1.41 -6.80
CA ALA A 20 -2.71 1.07 -7.55
C ALA A 20 -2.44 2.08 -8.69
N LYS A 21 -3.48 2.50 -9.42
CA LYS A 21 -3.38 3.56 -10.44
C LYS A 21 -2.95 4.90 -9.85
N GLU A 22 -3.55 5.30 -8.73
CA GLU A 22 -3.20 6.56 -8.02
C GLU A 22 -1.74 6.53 -7.50
N LEU A 23 -1.23 5.36 -7.14
CA LEU A 23 0.16 5.16 -6.71
C LEU A 23 1.14 4.93 -7.88
N GLY A 24 0.65 4.81 -9.12
CA GLY A 24 1.47 4.53 -10.29
C GLY A 24 2.16 3.16 -10.24
N ILE A 25 1.47 2.13 -9.76
CA ILE A 25 1.94 0.73 -9.70
C ILE A 25 0.92 -0.23 -10.30
N LEU A 26 1.32 -1.48 -10.54
CA LEU A 26 0.41 -2.50 -11.06
C LEU A 26 -0.64 -2.91 -10.00
N PRO A 27 -1.91 -3.13 -10.39
CA PRO A 27 -2.95 -3.63 -9.48
C PRO A 27 -2.59 -4.95 -8.78
N SER A 28 -1.91 -5.85 -9.50
CA SER A 28 -1.41 -7.12 -8.95
C SER A 28 -0.34 -6.92 -7.87
N ALA A 29 0.52 -5.91 -8.03
CA ALA A 29 1.51 -5.58 -7.01
C ALA A 29 0.83 -5.11 -5.72
N TYR A 30 -0.14 -4.19 -5.83
CA TYR A 30 -0.88 -3.72 -4.65
C TYR A 30 -1.70 -4.83 -3.97
N SER A 31 -2.31 -5.72 -4.76
CA SER A 31 -3.00 -6.90 -4.25
C SER A 31 -2.05 -7.84 -3.48
N ASN A 32 -0.85 -8.08 -4.00
CA ASN A 32 0.15 -8.90 -3.31
C ASN A 32 0.57 -8.29 -1.96
N TYR A 33 0.62 -6.96 -1.85
CA TYR A 33 0.93 -6.29 -0.60
C TYR A 33 -0.20 -6.44 0.42
N GLU A 34 -1.46 -6.26 0.00
CA GLU A 34 -2.62 -6.43 0.89
C GLU A 34 -2.84 -7.87 1.37
N ASN A 35 -2.31 -8.85 0.65
CA ASN A 35 -2.40 -10.27 0.99
C ASN A 35 -1.10 -10.82 1.59
N ASP A 36 -0.14 -9.95 1.95
CA ASP A 36 1.14 -10.30 2.57
C ASP A 36 2.03 -11.26 1.74
N TYR A 37 1.74 -11.44 0.44
CA TYR A 37 2.57 -12.25 -0.47
C TYR A 37 3.91 -11.59 -0.79
N ARG A 38 3.95 -10.26 -0.77
CA ARG A 38 5.15 -9.45 -1.03
C ARG A 38 5.15 -8.22 -0.14
N VAL A 39 6.34 -7.72 0.17
CA VAL A 39 6.52 -6.43 0.83
C VAL A 39 6.87 -5.38 -0.23
N PRO A 40 6.30 -4.16 -0.17
CA PRO A 40 6.69 -3.08 -1.08
C PRO A 40 8.18 -2.74 -0.92
N ASN A 41 8.86 -2.40 -2.02
CA ASN A 41 10.21 -1.84 -1.95
C ASN A 41 10.16 -0.39 -1.42
N ASP A 42 11.32 0.20 -1.13
CA ASP A 42 11.37 1.52 -0.47
C ASP A 42 10.80 2.65 -1.32
N GLU A 43 10.91 2.60 -2.65
CA GLU A 43 10.22 3.56 -3.52
C GLU A 43 8.71 3.48 -3.37
N VAL A 44 8.14 2.27 -3.40
CA VAL A 44 6.69 2.08 -3.26
C VAL A 44 6.23 2.41 -1.84
N LYS A 45 7.01 2.08 -0.81
CA LYS A 45 6.72 2.50 0.57
C LYS A 45 6.64 4.02 0.66
N LYS A 46 7.59 4.76 0.07
CA LYS A 46 7.58 6.23 0.01
C LYS A 46 6.36 6.77 -0.74
N LYS A 47 5.98 6.16 -1.88
CA LYS A 47 4.77 6.55 -2.63
C LYS A 47 3.50 6.36 -1.80
N ILE A 48 3.36 5.23 -1.13
CA ILE A 48 2.21 4.93 -0.25
C ILE A 48 2.17 5.93 0.91
N ALA A 49 3.29 6.14 1.59
CA ALA A 49 3.42 7.08 2.69
C ALA A 49 3.04 8.51 2.28
N ALA A 50 3.57 8.98 1.14
CA ALA A 50 3.23 10.29 0.57
C ALA A 50 1.73 10.41 0.21
N HIS A 51 1.14 9.37 -0.39
CA HIS A 51 -0.29 9.37 -0.75
C HIS A 51 -1.20 9.56 0.47
N TYR A 52 -0.82 9.00 1.62
CA TYR A 52 -1.59 9.07 2.86
C TYR A 52 -1.12 10.17 3.83
N GLN A 53 -0.15 11.00 3.43
CA GLN A 53 0.45 12.03 4.29
C GLN A 53 0.96 11.45 5.63
N LYS A 54 1.61 10.29 5.54
CA LYS A 54 2.20 9.57 6.67
C LYS A 54 3.68 9.32 6.42
N THR A 55 4.40 8.94 7.47
CA THR A 55 5.76 8.42 7.38
C THR A 55 5.76 6.95 6.96
N VAL A 56 6.89 6.48 6.43
CA VAL A 56 7.09 5.05 6.13
C VAL A 56 6.99 4.23 7.42
N ASP A 57 7.52 4.76 8.53
CA ASP A 57 7.50 4.09 9.83
C ASP A 57 6.09 3.88 10.37
N GLU A 58 5.21 4.88 10.30
CA GLU A 58 3.81 4.73 10.73
C GLU A 58 3.06 3.59 10.01
N ILE A 59 3.42 3.33 8.74
CA ILE A 59 2.71 2.33 7.92
C ILE A 59 3.38 0.96 8.03
N PHE A 60 4.70 0.90 7.96
CA PHE A 60 5.43 -0.36 7.74
C PHE A 60 6.19 -0.88 8.97
N PHE A 61 6.35 -0.08 10.02
CA PHE A 61 6.96 -0.46 11.29
C PHE A 61 5.96 -0.27 12.46
#